data_AF-A0A956VMR2-F1
#
_entry.id   AF-A0A956VMR2-F1
#
_cell.length_a   1.000
_cell.length_b   1.000
_cell.length_c   1.000
_cell.angle_alpha   90.00
_cell.angle_beta   90.00
_cell.angle_gamma   90.00
#
_symmetry.space_group_name_H-M   'P 1'
#
loop_
_entity.id
_entity.type
_entity.pdbx_description
1 polymer ?
#
loop_
_entity_poly.entity_id
_entity_poly.type
_entity_poly.pdbx_seq_one_letter_code
_entity_poly.pdbx_strand_id
1 'polypeptide(L)' 'LAFDVKVADVNTMKMKGKNKRFGRRVTKQPDWKKAIVTLQTGHSIELFEGI' A
#
# COMPACT_ATOMS: atom_id res chain seq x y z
N LEU A 1 4.47 -2.59 18.04
CA LEU A 1 4.60 -1.88 16.75
C LEU A 1 5.04 -2.90 15.71
N ALA A 2 4.48 -2.88 14.50
CA ALA A 2 4.69 -3.96 13.51
C ALA A 2 6.10 -3.98 12.89
N PHE A 3 6.82 -2.86 12.93
CA PHE A 3 8.23 -2.71 12.52
C PHE A 3 8.91 -1.73 13.48
N ASP A 4 10.17 -2.00 13.87
CA ASP A 4 10.97 -1.11 14.73
C ASP A 4 11.83 -0.16 13.88
N VAL A 5 11.17 0.74 13.16
CA VAL A 5 11.81 1.71 12.25
C VAL A 5 11.29 3.11 12.48
N LYS A 6 12.14 4.10 12.21
CA LYS A 6 11.77 5.51 12.28
C LYS A 6 11.36 6.03 10.91
N VAL A 7 10.12 6.51 10.81
CA VAL A 7 9.53 7.05 9.58
C VAL A 7 9.81 8.55 9.49
N ALA A 8 10.22 9.02 8.31
CA ALA A 8 10.44 10.42 8.01
C ALA A 8 9.17 11.09 7.47
N ASP A 9 8.49 10.45 6.51
CA ASP A 9 7.26 10.98 5.91
C ASP A 9 6.33 9.85 5.41
N VAL A 10 5.04 10.17 5.26
CA VAL A 10 4.01 9.27 4.74
C VAL A 10 3.11 9.98 3.74
N ASN A 11 3.14 9.54 2.50
CA ASN A 11 2.22 10.00 1.47
C ASN A 11 1.12 8.96 1.26
N THR A 12 -0.14 9.34 1.44
CA THR A 12 -1.27 8.42 1.26
C THR A 12 -2.14 8.80 0.07
N MET A 13 -2.72 7.80 -0.57
CA MET A 13 -3.67 7.99 -1.66
C MET A 13 -4.80 6.95 -1.59
N LYS A 14 -6.03 7.39 -1.89
CA LYS A 14 -7.20 6.49 -1.97
C LYS A 14 -7.33 5.96 -3.40
N MET A 15 -7.12 4.67 -3.57
CA MET A 15 -7.28 3.98 -4.84
C MET A 15 -8.70 3.44 -4.95
N LYS A 16 -9.43 3.89 -5.97
CA LYS A 16 -10.76 3.34 -6.29
C LYS A 16 -10.58 1.94 -6.87
N GLY A 17 -11.30 0.97 -6.31
CA GLY A 17 -11.33 -0.39 -6.82
C GLY A 17 -11.96 -0.43 -8.21
N LYS A 18 -11.42 -1.26 -9.08
CA LYS A 18 -11.86 -1.36 -10.48
C LYS A 18 -13.22 -2.06 -10.54
N ASN A 19 -14.11 -1.56 -11.41
CA ASN A 19 -15.30 -2.31 -11.80
C ASN A 19 -14.89 -3.42 -12.74
N LYS A 20 -15.19 -4.67 -12.38
CA LYS A 20 -14.96 -5.85 -13.21
C LYS A 20 -16.29 -6.51 -13.55
N ARG A 21 -16.33 -7.22 -14.68
CA ARG A 21 -17.49 -7.97 -15.12
C ARG A 21 -17.21 -9.45 -15.01
N PHE A 22 -18.11 -10.18 -14.39
CA PHE A 22 -18.11 -11.64 -14.32
C PHE A 22 -19.39 -12.13 -15.00
N GLY A 23 -19.27 -12.56 -16.26
CA GLY A 23 -20.41 -12.91 -17.12
C GLY A 23 -21.40 -11.76 -17.27
N ARG A 24 -22.62 -11.94 -16.77
CA ARG A 24 -23.69 -10.91 -16.80
C ARG A 24 -23.59 -9.87 -15.67
N ARG A 25 -22.87 -10.15 -14.58
CA ARG A 25 -22.82 -9.28 -13.40
C ARG A 25 -21.63 -8.33 -13.44
N VAL A 26 -21.86 -7.06 -13.11
CA VAL A 26 -20.80 -6.08 -12.85
C VAL A 26 -20.58 -6.00 -11.34
N THR A 27 -19.33 -6.20 -10.92
CA THR A 27 -18.91 -6.17 -9.52
C THR A 27 -17.77 -5.17 -9.36
N LYS A 28 -17.81 -4.37 -8.30
CA LYS A 28 -16.73 -3.44 -7.97
C LYS A 28 -15.75 -4.10 -6.99
N GLN A 29 -14.46 -4.04 -7.28
CA GLN A 29 -13.43 -4.44 -6.31
C GLN A 29 -13.40 -3.45 -5.13
N PRO A 30 -12.99 -3.87 -3.92
CA PRO A 30 -12.87 -2.97 -2.79
C PRO A 30 -11.95 -1.78 -3.10
N ASP A 31 -12.35 -0.59 -2.64
CA ASP A 31 -11.44 0.56 -2.61
C ASP A 31 -10.35 0.27 -1.57
N TRP A 32 -9.11 0.66 -1.87
CA TRP A 32 -7.98 0.46 -0.97
C TRP A 32 -7.20 1.76 -0.80
N LYS A 33 -6.55 1.92 0.34
CA LYS A 33 -5.66 3.05 0.59
C LYS A 33 -4.23 2.58 0.39
N LYS A 34 -3.49 3.25 -0.48
CA LYS A 34 -2.06 3.05 -0.66
C LYS A 34 -1.32 4.08 0.20
N ALA A 35 -0.27 3.64 0.87
CA ALA A 35 0.68 4.52 1.55
C ALA A 35 2.07 4.27 0.96
N ILE A 36 2.76 5.36 0.63
CA ILE A 36 4.19 5.37 0.31
C ILE A 36 4.86 6.00 1.53
N VAL A 37 5.84 5.29 2.08
CA VAL A 37 6.46 5.64 3.36
C VAL A 37 7.95 5.85 3.13
N THR A 38 8.46 6.99 3.57
CA THR A 38 9.89 7.32 3.52
C THR A 38 10.48 7.06 4.90
N LEU A 39 11.50 6.20 4.97
CA LEU A 39 12.22 5.90 6.20
C LEU A 39 13.35 6.90 6.44
N GLN A 40 13.77 7.06 7.69
CA GLN A 40 14.99 7.79 8.00
C GLN A 40 16.23 7.01 7.54
N THR A 41 17.27 7.74 7.17
CA THR A 41 18.55 7.18 6.74
C THR A 41 19.11 6.23 7.80
N GLY A 42 19.43 4.99 7.40
CA GLY A 42 19.95 3.94 8.29
C GLY A 42 18.90 2.96 8.81
N HIS A 43 17.61 3.17 8.52
CA HIS A 43 16.57 2.18 8.78
C HIS A 43 16.15 1.49 7.48
N SER A 44 16.09 0.17 7.51
CA SER A 44 15.53 -0.64 6.42
C SER A 44 14.59 -1.71 6.96
N ILE A 45 13.78 -2.28 6.06
CA ILE A 45 12.84 -3.34 6.38
C ILE A 45 13.23 -4.56 5.54
N GLU A 46 13.80 -5.57 6.20
CA GLU A 46 14.36 -6.78 5.57
C GLU A 46 13.37 -7.51 4.64
N LEU A 47 12.06 -7.37 4.90
CA LEU A 47 10.99 -7.97 4.10
C LEU A 47 10.92 -7.43 2.65
N PHE A 48 11.50 -6.26 2.37
CA PHE A 48 11.36 -5.56 1.09
C PHE A 48 12.68 -5.37 0.31
N GLU A 49 13.83 -5.80 0.83
CA GLU A 49 15.14 -5.60 0.19
C GLU A 49 15.46 -6.59 -0.96
N GLY A 50 14.64 -7.63 -1.15
CA GLY A 50 14.90 -8.73 -2.11
C GLY A 50 13.80 -9.01 -3.15
N ILE A 51 12.93 -8.03 -3.45
CA ILE A 51 11.88 -8.12 -4.49
C ILE A 51 12.21 -7.23 -5.68
#